data_AF-A0A1F4HHX6-F1
#
_entry.id   AF-A0A1F4HHX6-F1
#
_cell.length_a   1.000
_cell.length_b   1.000
_cell.length_c   1.000
_cell.angle_alpha   90.00
_cell.angle_beta   90.00
_cell.angle_gamma   90.00
#
_symmetry.space_group_name_H-M   'P 1'
#
loop_
_entity.id
_entity.type
_entity.pdbx_description
1 polymer ?
#
loop_
_entity_poly.entity_id
_entity_poly.type
_entity_poly.pdbx_seq_one_letter_code
_entity_poly.pdbx_strand_id
1 'polypeptide(L)' 'MNTEPPSDTNLRSPQRQLIELRMEHADLDNLIDRAAEQAPVDELTLRRLKKRRLLLRDLIARVESDIDPPEPA' A
#
# COMPACT_ATOMS: atom_id res chain seq x y z
N MET A 1 -26.32 -23.94 18.59
CA MET A 1 -26.70 -23.05 17.48
C MET A 1 -26.32 -21.63 17.90
N ASN A 2 -25.03 -21.29 17.84
CA ASN A 2 -24.55 -19.94 18.17
C ASN A 2 -24.30 -19.24 16.84
N THR A 3 -25.35 -18.68 16.26
CA THR A 3 -25.25 -17.74 15.15
C THR A 3 -24.99 -16.36 15.74
N GLU A 4 -23.73 -16.07 16.03
CA GLU A 4 -23.28 -14.67 16.05
C GLU A 4 -23.29 -14.17 14.59
N PRO A 5 -23.96 -13.05 14.28
CA PRO A 5 -23.91 -12.48 12.95
C PRO A 5 -22.47 -12.03 12.64
N PRO A 6 -21.98 -12.18 11.40
CA PRO A 6 -20.69 -11.61 11.02
C PRO A 6 -20.83 -10.09 11.10
N SER A 7 -20.35 -9.52 12.20
CA SER A 7 -20.42 -8.09 12.45
C SER A 7 -19.87 -7.31 11.26
N ASP A 8 -20.71 -6.46 10.66
CA ASP A 8 -20.41 -5.43 9.66
C ASP A 8 -19.32 -4.42 10.09
N THR A 9 -18.58 -4.68 11.16
CA THR A 9 -17.60 -3.78 11.81
C THR A 9 -16.29 -3.63 11.01
N ASN A 10 -16.01 -4.48 10.03
CA ASN A 10 -14.70 -4.52 9.36
C ASN A 10 -14.56 -3.70 8.07
N LEU A 11 -15.54 -2.86 7.70
CA LEU A 11 -15.43 -2.00 6.50
C LEU A 11 -14.30 -0.96 6.59
N ARG A 12 -13.81 -0.65 7.80
CA ARG A 12 -12.63 0.20 8.05
C ARG A 12 -11.56 -0.52 8.88
N SER A 13 -11.42 -1.83 8.69
CA SER A 13 -10.38 -2.59 9.37
C SER A 13 -8.99 -2.13 8.90
N PRO A 14 -8.00 -1.99 9.80
CA PRO A 14 -6.62 -1.69 9.42
C PRO A 14 -6.07 -2.68 8.36
N GLN A 15 -6.52 -3.93 8.39
CA GLN A 15 -6.18 -4.96 7.41
C GLN A 15 -6.68 -4.61 6.01
N ARG A 16 -7.89 -4.05 5.88
CA ARG A 16 -8.40 -3.57 4.59
C ARG A 16 -7.61 -2.39 4.07
N GLN A 17 -7.29 -1.44 4.95
CA GLN A 17 -6.43 -0.31 4.60
C GLN A 17 -5.04 -0.79 4.12
N LEU A 18 -4.47 -1.81 4.77
CA LEU A 18 -3.22 -2.43 4.35
C LEU A 18 -3.31 -3.04 2.96
N ILE A 19 -4.40 -3.75 2.65
CA ILE A 19 -4.64 -4.33 1.32
C ILE A 19 -4.72 -3.21 0.27
N GLU A 20 -5.50 -2.16 0.52
CA GLU A 20 -5.65 -1.02 -0.39
C GLU A 20 -4.31 -0.32 -0.65
N LEU A 21 -3.52 -0.08 0.41
CA LEU A 21 -2.18 0.52 0.28
C LEU A 21 -1.22 -0.37 -0.52
N ARG A 22 -1.24 -1.70 -0.30
CA ARG A 22 -0.41 -2.66 -1.05
C ARG A 22 -0.82 -2.72 -2.52
N MET A 23 -2.11 -2.66 -2.83
CA MET A 23 -2.61 -2.57 -4.20
C MET A 23 -2.16 -1.28 -4.87
N GLU A 24 -2.32 -0.12 -4.22
CA GLU A 24 -1.86 1.16 -4.76
C GLU A 24 -0.34 1.18 -4.98
N HIS A 25 0.43 0.58 -4.08
CA HIS A 25 1.88 0.45 -4.24
C HIS A 25 2.24 -0.39 -5.47
N ALA A 26 1.59 -1.55 -5.66
CA ALA A 26 1.83 -2.41 -6.81
C ALA A 26 1.42 -1.75 -8.14
N ASP A 27 0.31 -1.03 -8.16
CA ASP A 27 -0.09 -0.24 -9.33
C ASP A 27 0.93 0.85 -9.66
N LEU A 28 1.47 1.50 -8.62
CA LEU A 28 2.48 2.53 -8.80
C LEU A 28 3.81 1.96 -9.30
N ASP A 29 4.20 0.75 -8.88
CA ASP A 29 5.34 0.02 -9.45
C ASP A 29 5.14 -0.23 -10.95
N ASN A 30 3.99 -0.78 -11.33
CA ASN A 30 3.66 -1.02 -12.74
C ASN A 30 3.68 0.28 -13.57
N LEU A 31 3.23 1.41 -13.00
CA LEU A 31 3.28 2.71 -13.66
C LEU A 31 4.72 3.22 -13.82
N ILE A 32 5.58 3.01 -12.83
CA ILE A 32 7.00 3.37 -12.90
C ILE A 32 7.69 2.57 -14.00
N ASP A 33 7.45 1.26 -14.08
CA ASP A 33 8.05 0.39 -15.09
C ASP A 33 7.66 0.83 -16.50
N ARG A 34 6.36 1.05 -16.73
CA ARG A 34 5.86 1.56 -18.01
C ARG A 34 6.43 2.94 -18.36
N ALA A 35 6.52 3.84 -17.39
CA ALA A 35 7.07 5.18 -17.63
C ALA A 35 8.59 5.16 -17.90
N ALA A 36 9.30 4.15 -17.40
CA ALA A 36 10.73 3.95 -17.66
C ALA A 36 10.99 3.37 -19.06
N GLU A 37 10.03 2.61 -19.60
CA GLU A 37 10.10 2.03 -20.95
C GLU A 37 9.73 3.04 -22.06
N GLN A 38 9.01 4.11 -21.74
CA GLN A 38 8.60 5.13 -22.72
C GLN A 38 9.74 6.09 -23.06
N ALA A 39 9.97 6.31 -24.37
CA ALA A 39 10.93 7.29 -24.87
C ALA A 39 10.21 8.48 -25.55
N PRO A 40 10.60 9.74 -25.25
CA PRO A 40 11.61 10.13 -24.27
C PRO A 40 11.12 9.91 -22.83
N VAL A 41 12.04 9.48 -21.96
CA VAL A 41 11.74 9.25 -20.55
C VAL A 41 11.48 10.59 -19.86
N ASP A 42 10.30 10.74 -19.26
CA ASP A 42 10.02 11.88 -18.39
C ASP A 42 10.60 11.63 -16.99
N GLU A 43 11.85 12.06 -16.82
CA GLU A 43 12.56 11.94 -15.54
C GLU A 43 11.83 12.61 -14.37
N LEU A 44 11.16 13.74 -14.60
CA LEU A 44 10.46 14.46 -13.54
C LEU A 44 9.26 13.65 -13.06
N THR A 45 8.51 13.09 -14.00
CA THR A 45 7.39 12.18 -13.69
C THR A 45 7.89 10.93 -12.97
N LEU A 46 8.96 10.28 -13.45
CA LEU A 46 9.55 9.11 -12.77
C LEU A 46 10.01 9.43 -11.35
N ARG A 47 10.65 10.58 -11.11
CA ARG A 47 11.07 11.00 -9.76
C ARG A 47 9.86 11.20 -8.84
N ARG A 48 8.78 11.80 -9.33
CA ARG A 48 7.52 11.98 -8.57
C ARG A 48 6.86 10.64 -8.22
N LEU A 49 6.79 9.71 -9.18
CA LEU A 49 6.23 8.38 -8.96
C LEU A 49 7.05 7.60 -7.92
N LYS A 50 8.39 7.57 -8.06
CA LYS A 50 9.27 6.92 -7.08
C LYS A 50 9.13 7.51 -5.67
N LYS A 51 8.96 8.83 -5.55
CA LYS A 51 8.70 9.48 -4.27
C LYS A 51 7.37 9.04 -3.67
N ARG A 52 6.30 8.99 -4.47
CA ARG A 52 4.99 8.51 -4.03
C ARG A 52 5.06 7.04 -3.59
N ARG A 53 5.85 6.20 -4.29
CA ARG A 53 6.06 4.80 -3.93
C ARG A 53 6.71 4.65 -2.56
N LEU A 54 7.75 5.45 -2.31
CA LEU A 54 8.42 5.46 -1.01
C LEU A 54 7.43 5.81 0.11
N LEU A 55 6.61 6.85 -0.09
CA LEU A 55 5.58 7.24 0.88
C LEU A 55 4.56 6.12 1.14
N LEU A 56 4.09 5.43 0.08
CA LEU A 56 3.17 4.30 0.23
C LEU A 56 3.82 3.15 1.01
N ARG A 57 5.09 2.83 0.72
CA ARG A 57 5.84 1.80 1.46
C ARG A 57 5.94 2.14 2.94
N ASP A 58 6.24 3.39 3.26
CA ASP A 58 6.37 3.84 4.65
C ASP A 58 5.00 3.82 5.37
N LEU A 59 3.90 4.15 4.68
CA LEU A 59 2.54 4.01 5.20
C LEU A 59 2.15 2.54 5.42
N ILE A 60 2.51 1.64 4.49
CA ILE A 60 2.31 0.20 4.63
C ILE A 60 3.01 -0.30 5.89
N ALA A 61 4.29 0.01 6.06
CA ALA A 61 5.07 -0.43 7.22
C ALA A 61 4.48 0.07 8.54
N ARG A 62 3.96 1.31 8.57
CA ARG A 62 3.27 1.85 9.74
C ARG A 62 1.99 1.08 10.05
N VAL A 63 1.13 0.85 9.06
CA VAL A 63 -0.12 0.10 9.25
C VAL A 63 0.16 -1.36 9.62
N GLU A 64 1.19 -1.97 9.05
CA GLU A 64 1.65 -3.32 9.43
C GLU A 64 2.07 -3.37 10.90
N SER A 65 2.82 -2.37 11.36
CA SER A 65 3.25 -2.27 12.77
C SER A 65 2.09 -2.00 13.72
N ASP A 66 1.04 -1.31 13.27
CA ASP A 66 -0.18 -1.09 14.07
C ASP A 66 -1.05 -2.37 14.16
N ILE A 67 -0.97 -3.27 13.17
CA ILE A 67 -1.70 -4.56 13.14
C ILE A 67 -0.95 -5.64 13.91
N ASP A 68 0.36 -5.73 13.69
CA ASP A 68 1.25 -6.73 14.26
C ASP A 68 2.51 -6.02 14.78
N PRO A 69 2.47 -5.49 16.01
CA PRO A 69 3.61 -4.78 16.57
C PRO A 69 4.76 -5.78 16.75
N PRO A 70 5.95 -5.49 16.18
CA PRO A 70 7.08 -6.40 16.33
C PRO A 70 7.41 -6.53 17.82
N GLU A 71 7.49 -7.76 18.33
CA GLU A 71 7.99 -8.00 19.69
C GLU A 71 9.39 -7.38 19.82
N PRO A 72 9.65 -6.53 20.82
CA PRO A 72 11.00 -6.06 21.08
C PRO A 72 11.85 -7.24 21.54
N ALA A 73 12.85 -7.59 20.72
CA ALA A 73 13.87 -8.59 21.03
C ALA A 73 14.75 -8.20 22.24
#